data_AF-A0A2C6KTF5-F1
#
_entry.id   AF-A0A2C6KTF5-F1
#
_cell.length_a   1.000
_cell.length_b   1.000
_cell.length_c   1.000
_cell.angle_alpha   90.00
_cell.angle_beta   90.00
_cell.angle_gamma   90.00
#
_symmetry.space_group_name_H-M   'P 1'
#
loop_
_entity.id
_entity.type
_entity.pdbx_description
1 polymer ?
#
loop_
_entity_poly.entity_id
_entity_poly.type
_entity_poly.pdbx_seq_one_letter_code
_entity_poly.pdbx_strand_id
1 'polypeptide(L)'
;MAHRSRFADCYRHQDSCPNRPVDDDEESGFSSDDDDSVVSDKREARKNFECCGDRRCTTWFDLRSWFGYLLNDLPRADFKACFTDVAHGGIGLFEKLIVLGGKTLETFSEIHFYEQYVSAARPYVPRDLAEAVGTDAARLLWTHKKVERVTAAQSLYAFGRGYLTTAQVLPTRQAVAKYVKACVGFACQSRDTENLYKWMPVLVEHVFWVQR
;
A
#
# COMPACT_ATOMS: atom_id res chain seq x y z
N MET A 1 18.35 5.72 6.58
CA MET A 1 17.41 5.65 7.72
C MET A 1 16.64 4.35 7.62
N ALA A 2 16.92 3.40 8.51
CA ALA A 2 16.32 2.07 8.52
C ALA A 2 14.96 2.14 9.22
N HIS A 3 13.86 2.20 8.45
CA HIS A 3 12.53 1.96 9.00
C HIS A 3 12.37 0.45 9.18
N ARG A 4 12.65 -0.03 10.40
CA ARG A 4 12.47 -1.43 10.79
C ARG A 4 11.03 -1.88 10.51
N SER A 5 10.96 -3.10 9.97
CA SER A 5 9.79 -3.92 9.73
C SER A 5 8.76 -3.89 10.87
N ARG A 6 7.61 -3.24 10.63
CA ARG A 6 6.33 -3.55 11.29
C ARG A 6 5.63 -4.77 10.66
N PHE A 7 6.23 -5.40 9.65
CA PHE A 7 5.64 -6.49 8.84
C PHE A 7 5.67 -7.87 9.52
N ALA A 8 5.79 -7.93 10.84
CA ALA A 8 5.94 -9.18 11.61
C ALA A 8 4.72 -9.50 12.48
N ASP A 9 3.77 -8.58 12.65
CA ASP A 9 2.49 -8.90 13.29
C ASP A 9 1.58 -9.61 12.29
N CYS A 10 1.91 -10.90 12.14
CA CYS A 10 1.11 -12.05 11.73
C CYS A 10 0.03 -11.78 10.68
N TYR A 11 0.38 -12.07 9.43
CA TYR A 11 -0.60 -12.51 8.45
C TYR A 11 -1.64 -13.44 9.09
N ARG A 12 -2.92 -13.20 8.80
CA ARG A 12 -4.00 -14.02 9.35
C ARG A 12 -5.05 -14.31 8.30
N HIS A 13 -5.62 -15.50 8.41
CA HIS A 13 -6.85 -15.84 7.71
C HIS A 13 -8.00 -15.00 8.24
N GLN A 14 -8.80 -14.50 7.31
CA GLN A 14 -10.00 -13.71 7.61
C GLN A 14 -11.15 -14.63 8.03
N ASP A 15 -12.14 -14.13 8.77
CA ASP A 15 -13.17 -14.99 9.37
C ASP A 15 -13.98 -15.74 8.30
N SER A 16 -14.17 -17.05 8.44
CA SER A 16 -14.75 -17.93 7.39
C SER A 16 -13.88 -18.12 6.14
N CYS A 17 -12.56 -17.94 6.22
CA CYS A 17 -11.65 -18.35 5.16
C CYS A 17 -11.67 -19.88 5.00
N PRO A 18 -11.90 -20.42 3.79
CA PRO A 18 -11.97 -21.86 3.56
C PRO A 18 -10.62 -22.58 3.76
N ASN A 19 -9.52 -21.83 3.73
CA ASN A 19 -8.17 -22.35 3.91
C ASN A 19 -7.64 -22.10 5.34
N ARG A 20 -8.50 -21.65 6.28
CA ARG A 20 -8.09 -21.51 7.67
C ARG A 20 -7.80 -22.92 8.21
N PRO A 21 -6.64 -23.18 8.84
CA PRO A 21 -6.44 -24.42 9.56
C PRO A 21 -7.60 -24.61 10.54
N VAL A 22 -8.21 -25.79 10.55
CA VAL A 22 -9.12 -26.15 11.62
C VAL A 22 -8.21 -26.27 12.83
N ASP A 23 -8.32 -25.34 13.78
CA ASP A 23 -7.57 -25.41 15.02
C ASP A 23 -8.05 -26.69 15.73
N ASP A 24 -7.24 -27.75 15.73
CA ASP A 24 -7.47 -28.91 16.58
C ASP A 24 -7.27 -28.41 18.02
N ASP A 25 -8.37 -28.21 18.74
CA ASP A 25 -8.38 -27.88 20.16
C ASP A 25 -7.82 -29.06 20.99
N GLU A 26 -6.49 -29.22 21.07
CA GLU A 26 -5.87 -30.12 22.05
C GLU A 26 -4.61 -29.53 22.72
N GLU A 27 -4.75 -29.38 24.04
CA GLU A 27 -3.75 -29.43 25.11
C GLU A 27 -2.70 -28.31 25.25
N SER A 28 -2.99 -27.42 26.21
CA SER A 28 -2.03 -26.65 26.98
C SER A 28 -1.05 -27.57 27.74
N GLY A 29 0.06 -27.94 27.11
CA GLY A 29 1.24 -28.51 27.76
C GLY A 29 2.22 -27.43 28.19
N PHE A 30 2.10 -26.98 29.43
CA PHE A 30 3.09 -26.10 30.08
C PHE A 30 4.37 -26.92 30.32
N SER A 31 5.46 -26.59 29.64
CA SER A 31 6.80 -27.01 30.07
C SER A 31 7.73 -25.80 30.05
N SER A 32 8.08 -25.38 31.26
CA SER A 32 9.18 -24.48 31.58
C SER A 32 10.50 -25.22 31.37
N ASP A 33 11.45 -24.62 30.68
CA ASP A 33 12.88 -24.82 30.97
C ASP A 33 13.66 -23.58 30.50
N ASP A 34 14.38 -22.99 31.46
CA ASP A 34 15.36 -21.92 31.28
C ASP A 34 16.62 -22.47 30.59
N ASP A 35 17.11 -21.78 29.55
CA ASP A 35 18.56 -21.77 29.26
C ASP A 35 18.97 -20.51 28.49
N ASP A 36 20.10 -19.95 28.91
CA ASP A 36 20.60 -18.62 28.63
C ASP A 36 21.91 -18.76 27.82
N SER A 37 21.94 -18.44 26.52
CA SER A 37 23.21 -18.20 25.80
C SER A 37 23.12 -17.40 24.48
N VAL A 38 23.76 -16.22 24.51
CA VAL A 38 24.68 -15.60 23.55
C VAL A 38 24.41 -15.69 22.02
N VAL A 39 23.93 -14.56 21.49
CA VAL A 39 24.21 -13.89 20.18
C VAL A 39 24.54 -14.75 18.95
N SER A 40 23.62 -14.77 17.98
CA SER A 40 23.96 -14.95 16.56
C SER A 40 22.94 -14.22 15.68
N ASP A 41 23.37 -13.06 15.15
CA ASP A 41 22.67 -12.23 14.17
C ASP A 41 22.64 -12.94 12.79
N LYS A 42 21.95 -14.09 12.73
CA LYS A 42 21.66 -14.81 11.49
C LYS A 42 20.28 -14.39 11.03
N ARG A 43 20.24 -13.58 9.97
CA ARG A 43 19.05 -13.43 9.11
C ARG A 43 18.64 -14.80 8.60
N GLU A 44 17.79 -15.48 9.35
CA GLU A 44 17.00 -16.56 8.79
C GLU A 44 16.02 -15.93 7.80
N ALA A 45 16.23 -16.21 6.52
CA ALA A 45 15.15 -16.03 5.54
C ALA A 45 13.96 -16.82 6.08
N ARG A 46 12.84 -16.14 6.36
CA ARG A 46 11.59 -16.75 6.84
C ARG A 46 11.21 -17.89 5.90
N LYS A 47 11.64 -19.12 6.22
CA LYS A 47 11.14 -20.33 5.57
C LYS A 47 9.70 -20.47 6.05
N ASN A 48 8.77 -20.55 5.10
CA ASN A 48 7.35 -20.89 5.27
C ASN A 48 6.36 -19.73 5.51
N PHE A 49 6.61 -18.51 5.01
CA PHE A 49 5.52 -17.54 4.85
C PHE A 49 4.83 -17.76 3.50
N GLU A 50 3.82 -18.63 3.47
CA GLU A 50 2.91 -18.76 2.32
C GLU A 50 1.64 -17.97 2.60
N CYS A 51 1.39 -16.91 1.83
CA CYS A 51 0.11 -16.21 1.86
C CYS A 51 -1.00 -17.16 1.37
N CYS A 52 -2.14 -17.19 2.07
CA CYS A 52 -3.33 -17.92 1.62
C CYS A 52 -3.71 -17.53 0.19
N GLY A 53 -4.18 -18.51 -0.60
CA GLY A 53 -4.77 -18.27 -1.91
C GLY A 53 -6.14 -17.55 -1.88
N ASP A 54 -6.72 -17.32 -0.70
CA ASP A 54 -7.98 -16.57 -0.58
C ASP A 54 -7.75 -15.07 -0.78
N ARG A 55 -8.42 -14.52 -1.81
CA ARG A 55 -8.25 -13.13 -2.24
C ARG A 55 -8.61 -12.12 -1.15
N ARG A 56 -9.54 -12.43 -0.24
CA ARG A 56 -9.90 -11.51 0.85
C ARG A 56 -8.79 -11.44 1.89
N CYS A 57 -8.16 -12.59 2.21
CA CYS A 57 -7.02 -12.64 3.13
C CYS A 57 -5.83 -11.85 2.60
N THR A 58 -5.49 -12.02 1.32
CA THR A 58 -4.42 -11.25 0.69
C THR A 58 -4.76 -9.77 0.58
N THR A 59 -6.03 -9.41 0.32
CA THR A 59 -6.46 -8.01 0.23
C THR A 59 -6.39 -7.32 1.58
N TRP A 60 -6.87 -7.97 2.64
CA TRP A 60 -6.72 -7.46 4.01
C TRP A 60 -5.24 -7.27 4.37
N PHE A 61 -4.39 -8.23 4.04
CA PHE A 61 -2.97 -8.15 4.33
C PHE A 61 -2.30 -6.97 3.62
N ASP A 62 -2.64 -6.75 2.35
CA ASP A 62 -2.18 -5.60 1.58
C ASP A 62 -2.63 -4.28 2.24
N LEU A 63 -3.93 -4.17 2.57
CA LEU A 63 -4.54 -3.00 3.23
C LEU A 63 -3.85 -2.66 4.55
N ARG A 64 -3.61 -3.67 5.39
CA ARG A 64 -2.94 -3.50 6.69
C ARG A 64 -1.46 -3.15 6.54
N SER A 65 -0.78 -3.76 5.58
CA SER A 65 0.67 -3.61 5.41
C SER A 65 1.08 -2.29 4.76
N TRP A 66 0.28 -1.79 3.82
CA TRP A 66 0.66 -0.67 2.94
C TRP A 66 -0.28 0.53 2.97
N PHE A 67 -1.53 0.34 3.39
CA PHE A 67 -2.57 1.36 3.30
C PHE A 67 -3.11 1.78 4.67
N GLY A 68 -2.40 1.44 5.74
CA GLY A 68 -2.71 1.91 7.10
C GLY A 68 -4.00 1.35 7.70
N TYR A 69 -4.58 0.28 7.15
CA TYR A 69 -5.82 -0.29 7.68
C TYR A 69 -5.60 -0.91 9.07
N LEU A 70 -6.48 -0.57 10.02
CA LEU A 70 -6.30 -0.91 11.43
C LEU A 70 -7.11 -2.14 11.88
N LEU A 71 -8.21 -2.45 11.20
CA LEU A 71 -9.05 -3.58 11.63
C LEU A 71 -8.35 -4.93 11.42
N ASN A 72 -8.65 -5.84 12.34
CA ASN A 72 -8.14 -7.20 12.32
C ASN A 72 -8.90 -8.13 11.36
N ASP A 73 -10.01 -7.68 10.77
CA ASP A 73 -10.77 -8.39 9.75
C ASP A 73 -11.25 -7.40 8.68
N LEU A 74 -11.40 -7.90 7.46
CA LEU A 74 -12.06 -7.24 6.34
C LEU A 74 -13.41 -7.93 6.13
N PRO A 75 -14.54 -7.34 6.56
CA PRO A 75 -15.84 -7.97 6.49
C PRO A 75 -16.17 -8.46 5.08
N ARG A 76 -16.75 -9.66 4.98
CA ARG A 76 -17.05 -10.28 3.68
C ARG A 76 -17.97 -9.44 2.81
N ALA A 77 -18.93 -8.74 3.43
CA ALA A 77 -19.84 -7.83 2.74
C ALA A 77 -19.07 -6.66 2.11
N ASP A 78 -18.20 -6.02 2.88
CA ASP A 78 -17.36 -4.91 2.41
C ASP A 78 -16.41 -5.35 1.32
N PHE A 79 -15.74 -6.50 1.49
CA PHE A 79 -14.85 -7.06 0.47
C PHE A 79 -15.59 -7.29 -0.85
N LYS A 80 -16.75 -7.96 -0.81
CA LYS A 80 -17.54 -8.23 -2.01
C LYS A 80 -18.04 -6.94 -2.66
N ALA A 81 -18.50 -5.98 -1.87
CA ALA A 81 -19.01 -4.72 -2.39
C ALA A 81 -17.90 -3.85 -3.00
N CYS A 82 -16.74 -3.77 -2.35
CA CYS A 82 -15.66 -2.85 -2.67
C CYS A 82 -14.59 -3.39 -3.62
N PHE A 83 -14.41 -4.72 -3.72
CA PHE A 83 -13.35 -5.34 -4.52
C PHE A 83 -13.87 -6.28 -5.62
N THR A 84 -15.16 -6.21 -5.92
CA THR A 84 -15.77 -6.81 -7.12
C THR A 84 -16.14 -5.69 -8.10
N ASP A 85 -15.60 -5.76 -9.31
CA ASP A 85 -15.92 -4.80 -10.36
C ASP A 85 -17.32 -5.07 -10.95
N VAL A 86 -17.86 -4.11 -11.70
CA VAL A 86 -19.20 -4.25 -12.32
C VAL A 86 -19.26 -5.42 -13.31
N ALA A 87 -18.17 -5.68 -14.04
CA ALA A 87 -18.12 -6.76 -15.02
C ALA A 87 -18.26 -8.16 -14.40
N HIS A 88 -17.88 -8.30 -13.12
CA HIS A 88 -17.99 -9.53 -12.35
C HIS A 88 -19.13 -9.50 -11.32
N GLY A 89 -20.14 -8.63 -11.51
CA GLY A 89 -21.36 -8.59 -10.69
C GLY A 89 -21.27 -7.70 -9.45
N GLY A 90 -20.29 -6.80 -9.37
CA GLY A 90 -20.17 -5.80 -8.33
C GLY A 90 -21.18 -4.66 -8.48
N ILE A 91 -21.49 -4.00 -7.37
CA ILE A 91 -22.47 -2.89 -7.31
C ILE A 91 -21.89 -1.53 -7.75
N GLY A 92 -20.66 -1.49 -8.27
CA GLY A 92 -20.00 -0.28 -8.73
C GLY A 92 -19.19 0.50 -7.68
N LEU A 93 -19.02 -0.02 -6.46
CA LEU A 93 -18.17 0.66 -5.46
C LEU A 93 -16.68 0.55 -5.82
N PHE A 94 -16.22 -0.55 -6.42
CA PHE A 94 -14.83 -0.70 -6.85
C PHE A 94 -14.39 0.43 -7.79
N GLU A 95 -15.21 0.79 -8.77
CA GLU A 95 -14.95 1.88 -9.72
C GLU A 95 -14.92 3.24 -9.02
N LYS A 96 -15.83 3.48 -8.06
CA LYS A 96 -15.81 4.70 -7.24
C LYS A 96 -14.53 4.78 -6.40
N LEU A 97 -14.09 3.66 -5.83
CA LEU A 97 -12.84 3.59 -5.06
C LEU A 97 -11.61 3.85 -5.93
N ILE A 98 -11.59 3.36 -7.17
CA ILE A 98 -10.51 3.67 -8.12
C ILE A 98 -10.41 5.18 -8.38
N VAL A 99 -11.55 5.86 -8.56
CA VAL A 99 -11.60 7.30 -8.80
C VAL A 99 -11.13 8.06 -7.55
N LEU A 100 -11.70 7.73 -6.38
CA LEU A 100 -11.34 8.35 -5.10
C LEU A 100 -9.85 8.17 -4.81
N GLY A 101 -9.36 6.93 -4.79
CA GLY A 101 -7.96 6.66 -4.46
C GLY A 101 -6.98 7.20 -5.49
N GLY A 102 -7.39 7.28 -6.77
CA GLY A 102 -6.62 7.98 -7.80
C GLY A 102 -6.44 9.47 -7.48
N LYS A 103 -7.53 10.15 -7.11
CA LYS A 103 -7.48 11.58 -6.75
C LYS A 103 -6.73 11.80 -5.43
N THR A 104 -6.95 10.96 -4.44
CA THR A 104 -6.25 11.04 -3.15
C THR A 104 -4.74 10.87 -3.34
N LEU A 105 -4.32 9.89 -4.14
CA LEU A 105 -2.89 9.69 -4.42
C LEU A 105 -2.27 10.89 -5.14
N GLU A 106 -2.98 11.47 -6.13
CA GLU A 106 -2.54 12.68 -6.83
C GLU A 106 -2.34 13.84 -5.85
N THR A 107 -3.36 14.16 -5.05
CA THR A 107 -3.33 15.28 -4.10
C THR A 107 -2.26 15.11 -3.01
N PHE A 108 -2.14 13.92 -2.41
CA PHE A 108 -1.11 13.71 -1.39
C PHE A 108 0.30 13.66 -1.97
N SER A 109 0.47 13.18 -3.21
CA SER A 109 1.75 13.27 -3.90
C SER A 109 2.13 14.73 -4.17
N GLU A 110 1.15 15.55 -4.53
CA GLU A 110 1.35 16.99 -4.76
C GLU A 110 1.79 17.67 -3.46
N ILE A 111 1.07 17.49 -2.36
CA ILE A 111 1.44 18.04 -1.05
C ILE A 111 2.86 17.60 -0.65
N HIS A 112 3.13 16.29 -0.72
CA HIS A 112 4.41 15.69 -0.33
C HIS A 112 5.58 16.26 -1.12
N PHE A 113 5.48 16.28 -2.46
CA PHE A 113 6.55 16.80 -3.30
C PHE A 113 6.65 18.31 -3.22
N TYR A 114 5.53 19.03 -3.17
CA TYR A 114 5.56 20.47 -3.01
C TYR A 114 6.37 20.86 -1.78
N GLU A 115 6.17 20.22 -0.64
CA GLU A 115 6.96 20.43 0.58
C GLU A 115 8.43 20.00 0.43
N GLN A 116 8.69 18.85 -0.21
CA GLN A 116 10.05 18.33 -0.44
C GLN A 116 10.91 19.22 -1.36
N TYR A 117 10.31 20.08 -2.19
CA TYR A 117 11.07 20.97 -3.08
C TYR A 117 12.06 21.86 -2.32
N VAL A 118 11.74 22.29 -1.10
CA VAL A 118 12.61 23.17 -0.30
C VAL A 118 13.94 22.50 0.04
N SER A 119 13.93 21.19 0.25
CA SER A 119 15.11 20.39 0.60
C SER A 119 15.80 19.72 -0.59
N ALA A 120 15.23 19.83 -1.79
CA ALA A 120 15.78 19.22 -3.01
C ALA A 120 16.80 20.14 -3.73
N ALA A 121 17.71 19.53 -4.49
CA ALA A 121 18.55 20.24 -5.44
C ALA A 121 17.66 20.93 -6.49
N ARG A 122 17.61 22.26 -6.45
CA ARG A 122 16.71 23.05 -7.30
C ARG A 122 17.10 22.88 -8.77
N PRO A 123 16.16 22.53 -9.66
CA PRO A 123 16.42 22.57 -11.08
C PRO A 123 16.77 24.01 -11.47
N TYR A 124 17.77 24.19 -12.35
CA TYR A 124 18.11 25.49 -12.88
C TYR A 124 16.93 26.03 -13.71
N VAL A 125 16.46 27.23 -13.37
CA VAL A 125 15.46 27.94 -14.15
C VAL A 125 16.11 29.20 -14.72
N PRO A 126 16.12 29.40 -16.05
CA PRO A 126 16.62 30.61 -16.67
C PRO A 126 15.94 31.85 -16.09
N ARG A 127 16.71 32.93 -15.89
CA ARG A 127 16.25 34.14 -15.21
C ARG A 127 15.02 34.76 -15.88
N ASP A 128 15.05 34.88 -17.21
CA ASP A 128 13.95 35.46 -18.00
C ASP A 128 12.64 34.67 -17.81
N LEU A 129 12.75 33.35 -17.67
CA LEU A 129 11.61 32.50 -17.38
C LEU A 129 11.13 32.69 -15.93
N ALA A 130 12.05 32.72 -14.96
CA ALA A 130 11.71 32.97 -13.56
C ALA A 130 11.01 34.33 -13.35
N GLU A 131 11.40 35.35 -14.10
CA GLU A 131 10.77 36.68 -14.09
C GLU A 131 9.37 36.65 -14.74
N ALA A 132 9.14 35.82 -15.76
CA ALA A 132 7.85 35.72 -16.44
C ALA A 132 6.80 34.86 -15.71
N VAL A 133 7.21 33.74 -15.10
CA VAL A 133 6.28 32.78 -14.44
C VAL A 133 6.29 32.85 -12.91
N GLY A 134 7.16 33.65 -12.32
CA GLY A 134 7.28 33.80 -10.87
C GLY A 134 8.06 32.67 -10.19
N THR A 135 8.40 32.89 -8.92
CA THR A 135 9.31 32.03 -8.14
C THR A 135 8.75 30.63 -7.87
N ASP A 136 7.42 30.47 -7.86
CA ASP A 136 6.76 29.21 -7.55
C ASP A 136 6.59 28.30 -8.76
N ALA A 137 6.74 28.81 -9.99
CA ALA A 137 6.57 28.01 -11.19
C ALA A 137 7.54 26.84 -11.27
N ALA A 138 8.80 27.05 -10.86
CA ALA A 138 9.81 26.00 -10.78
C ALA A 138 9.39 24.87 -9.82
N ARG A 139 8.83 25.24 -8.67
CA ARG A 139 8.34 24.33 -7.64
C ARG A 139 7.13 23.54 -8.13
N LEU A 140 6.17 24.21 -8.75
CA LEU A 140 4.97 23.58 -9.32
C LEU A 140 5.35 22.59 -10.43
N LEU A 141 6.17 22.99 -11.40
CA LEU A 141 6.62 22.11 -12.49
C LEU A 141 7.38 20.89 -11.97
N TRP A 142 8.27 21.08 -11.00
CA TRP A 142 9.00 19.98 -10.36
C TRP A 142 8.06 19.02 -9.64
N THR A 143 7.06 19.56 -8.94
CA THR A 143 6.04 18.79 -8.22
C THR A 143 5.18 17.99 -9.19
N HIS A 144 4.59 18.63 -10.20
CA HIS A 144 3.75 17.97 -11.20
C HIS A 144 4.47 16.82 -11.89
N LYS A 145 5.73 17.01 -12.32
CA LYS A 145 6.51 15.93 -12.96
C LYS A 145 6.66 14.70 -12.07
N LYS A 146 6.77 14.88 -10.75
CA LYS A 146 6.87 13.78 -9.79
C LYS A 146 5.52 13.14 -9.49
N VAL A 147 4.46 13.94 -9.39
CA VAL A 147 3.07 13.47 -9.24
C VAL A 147 2.65 12.62 -10.44
N GLU A 148 2.93 13.07 -11.67
CA GLU A 148 2.69 12.29 -12.90
C GLU A 148 3.39 10.93 -12.83
N ARG A 149 4.65 10.93 -12.34
CA ARG A 149 5.39 9.70 -12.17
C ARG A 149 4.75 8.79 -11.12
N VAL A 150 4.31 9.27 -9.96
CA VAL A 150 3.67 8.40 -8.94
C VAL A 150 2.34 7.84 -9.42
N THR A 151 1.56 8.64 -10.15
CA THR A 151 0.21 8.29 -10.58
C THR A 151 0.14 7.50 -11.88
N ALA A 152 1.25 7.42 -12.62
CA ALA A 152 1.34 6.64 -13.85
C ALA A 152 1.04 5.15 -13.63
N ALA A 153 0.30 4.56 -14.57
CA ALA A 153 -0.12 3.15 -14.49
C ALA A 153 1.07 2.18 -14.36
N GLN A 154 2.20 2.49 -14.98
CA GLN A 154 3.42 1.68 -14.89
C GLN A 154 4.02 1.67 -13.47
N SER A 155 3.93 2.78 -12.74
CA SER A 155 4.44 2.93 -11.37
C SER A 155 3.60 2.14 -10.39
N LEU A 156 2.28 2.30 -10.51
CA LEU A 156 1.31 1.54 -9.72
C LEU A 156 1.41 0.05 -9.99
N TYR A 157 1.63 -0.34 -11.25
CA TYR A 157 1.89 -1.74 -11.60
C TYR A 157 3.16 -2.27 -10.94
N ALA A 158 4.29 -1.55 -11.06
CA ALA A 158 5.56 -1.97 -10.46
C ALA A 158 5.45 -2.09 -8.93
N PHE A 159 4.83 -1.10 -8.28
CA PHE A 159 4.54 -1.13 -6.85
C PHE A 159 3.66 -2.34 -6.48
N GLY A 160 2.53 -2.51 -7.17
CA GLY A 160 1.61 -3.60 -6.91
C GLY A 160 2.28 -4.97 -7.01
N ARG A 161 3.04 -5.21 -8.09
CA ARG A 161 3.75 -6.49 -8.28
C ARG A 161 4.87 -6.72 -7.26
N GLY A 162 5.58 -5.66 -6.87
CA GLY A 162 6.71 -5.75 -5.94
C GLY A 162 6.30 -5.92 -4.48
N TYR A 163 5.16 -5.37 -4.08
CA TYR A 163 4.81 -5.20 -2.67
C TYR A 163 3.47 -5.79 -2.24
N LEU A 164 2.52 -6.00 -3.16
CA LEU A 164 1.15 -6.41 -2.82
C LEU A 164 0.89 -7.86 -3.23
N THR A 165 0.44 -8.66 -2.28
CA THR A 165 0.17 -10.10 -2.47
C THR A 165 -0.97 -10.31 -3.46
N THR A 166 -2.08 -9.59 -3.31
CA THR A 166 -3.24 -9.76 -4.20
C THR A 166 -2.93 -9.32 -5.63
N ALA A 167 -2.09 -8.29 -5.79
CA ALA A 167 -1.71 -7.80 -7.12
C ALA A 167 -0.87 -8.80 -7.92
N GLN A 168 -0.18 -9.73 -7.26
CA GLN A 168 0.64 -10.74 -7.92
C GLN A 168 -0.18 -11.77 -8.70
N VAL A 169 -1.46 -11.94 -8.38
CA VAL A 169 -2.36 -12.86 -9.09
C VAL A 169 -3.27 -12.17 -10.11
N LEU A 170 -3.23 -10.84 -10.21
CA LEU A 170 -4.05 -10.11 -11.17
C LEU A 170 -3.48 -10.22 -12.60
N PRO A 171 -4.34 -10.42 -13.62
CA PRO A 171 -3.91 -10.83 -14.96
C PRO A 171 -3.30 -9.70 -15.79
N THR A 172 -3.67 -8.45 -15.53
CA THR A 172 -3.27 -7.31 -16.37
C THR A 172 -2.65 -6.18 -15.57
N ARG A 173 -1.78 -5.41 -16.23
CA ARG A 173 -1.18 -4.20 -15.64
C ARG A 173 -2.23 -3.20 -15.17
N GLN A 174 -3.31 -3.05 -15.96
CA GLN A 174 -4.43 -2.18 -15.63
C GLN A 174 -5.19 -2.66 -14.40
N ALA A 175 -5.43 -3.98 -14.26
CA ALA A 175 -6.08 -4.54 -13.08
C ALA A 175 -5.27 -4.27 -11.81
N VAL A 176 -3.94 -4.42 -11.88
CA VAL A 176 -3.05 -4.07 -10.75
C VAL A 176 -3.14 -2.59 -10.40
N ALA A 177 -3.00 -1.69 -11.39
CA ALA A 177 -3.06 -0.26 -11.12
C ALA A 177 -4.42 0.16 -10.54
N LYS A 178 -5.52 -0.40 -11.04
CA LYS A 178 -6.87 -0.22 -10.50
C LYS A 178 -6.97 -0.74 -9.06
N TYR A 179 -6.43 -1.92 -8.78
CA TYR A 179 -6.42 -2.49 -7.44
C TYR A 179 -5.67 -1.61 -6.44
N VAL A 180 -4.49 -1.08 -6.80
CA VAL A 180 -3.74 -0.15 -5.93
C VAL A 180 -4.59 1.10 -5.62
N LYS A 181 -5.20 1.71 -6.64
CA LYS A 181 -6.09 2.86 -6.45
C LYS A 181 -7.29 2.51 -5.57
N ALA A 182 -7.90 1.34 -5.77
CA ALA A 182 -9.02 0.89 -4.95
C ALA A 182 -8.62 0.69 -3.49
N CYS A 183 -7.41 0.18 -3.21
CA CYS A 183 -6.88 0.06 -1.85
C CYS A 183 -6.69 1.42 -1.18
N VAL A 184 -6.10 2.39 -1.90
CA VAL A 184 -6.00 3.79 -1.41
C VAL A 184 -7.39 4.34 -1.12
N GLY A 185 -8.32 4.23 -2.07
CA GLY A 185 -9.69 4.74 -1.91
C GLY A 185 -10.41 4.11 -0.73
N PHE A 186 -10.30 2.78 -0.57
CA PHE A 186 -10.91 2.04 0.54
C PHE A 186 -10.36 2.51 1.89
N ALA A 187 -9.04 2.62 2.01
CA ALA A 187 -8.39 3.10 3.22
C ALA A 187 -8.81 4.54 3.55
N CYS A 188 -8.92 5.42 2.55
CA CYS A 188 -9.31 6.82 2.76
C CYS A 188 -10.77 7.01 3.21
N GLN A 189 -11.70 6.15 2.77
CA GLN A 189 -13.10 6.24 3.20
C GLN A 189 -13.37 5.47 4.49
N SER A 190 -12.51 4.51 4.85
CA SER A 190 -12.69 3.72 6.06
C SER A 190 -12.40 4.56 7.30
N ARG A 191 -13.25 4.42 8.32
CA ARG A 191 -13.08 5.07 9.62
C ARG A 191 -11.93 4.46 10.42
N ASP A 192 -11.53 3.25 10.05
CA ASP A 192 -10.58 2.41 10.77
C ASP A 192 -9.25 2.31 10.01
N THR A 193 -8.75 3.47 9.60
CA THR A 193 -7.46 3.63 8.93
C THR A 193 -6.60 4.60 9.74
N GLU A 194 -5.29 4.33 9.81
CA GLU A 194 -4.32 5.27 10.34
C GLU A 194 -4.44 6.64 9.66
N ASN A 195 -4.02 7.68 10.37
CA ASN A 195 -3.93 9.03 9.84
C ASN A 195 -3.23 9.02 8.47
N LEU A 196 -3.89 9.58 7.45
CA LEU A 196 -3.39 9.62 6.07
C LEU A 196 -1.98 10.21 5.97
N TYR A 197 -1.67 11.24 6.75
CA TYR A 197 -0.35 11.88 6.76
C TYR A 197 0.77 10.97 7.29
N LYS A 198 0.45 9.84 7.92
CA LYS A 198 1.43 8.88 8.43
C LYS A 198 1.87 7.87 7.37
N TRP A 199 0.92 7.29 6.62
CA TRP A 199 1.22 6.22 5.68
C TRP A 199 1.29 6.69 4.21
N MET A 200 0.60 7.77 3.83
CA MET A 200 0.63 8.26 2.45
C MET A 200 2.03 8.69 1.99
N PRO A 201 2.83 9.46 2.76
CA PRO A 201 4.19 9.82 2.33
C PRO A 201 5.08 8.60 2.08
N VAL A 202 4.94 7.56 2.91
CA VAL A 202 5.66 6.29 2.75
C VAL A 202 5.22 5.60 1.45
N LEU A 203 3.91 5.50 1.21
CA LEU A 203 3.39 4.93 -0.02
C LEU A 203 3.89 5.69 -1.26
N VAL A 204 3.80 7.02 -1.26
CA VAL A 204 4.23 7.91 -2.36
C VAL A 204 5.70 7.68 -2.69
N GLU A 205 6.58 7.67 -1.69
CA GLU A 205 8.01 7.42 -1.88
C GLU A 205 8.27 6.02 -2.46
N HIS A 206 7.61 4.97 -1.95
CA HIS A 206 7.77 3.61 -2.48
C HIS A 206 7.30 3.50 -3.95
N VAL A 207 6.14 4.07 -4.29
CA VAL A 207 5.64 4.10 -5.68
C VAL A 207 6.58 4.90 -6.59
N PHE A 208 7.15 6.00 -6.09
CA PHE A 208 8.08 6.82 -6.86
C PHE A 208 9.41 6.09 -7.16
N TRP A 209 9.96 5.39 -6.17
CA TRP A 209 11.28 4.76 -6.29
C TRP A 209 11.30 3.35 -6.87
N VAL A 210 10.20 2.60 -6.79
CA VAL A 210 10.14 1.20 -7.30
C VAL A 210 10.43 1.06 -8.79
N GLN A 211 10.38 2.17 -9.54
CA GLN A 211 10.63 2.17 -10.99
C GLN A 211 12.11 2.35 -11.38
N ARG A 212 13.03 2.41 -10.41
CA ARG A 212 14.45 2.56 -10.69
C ARG A 212 15.11 1.24 -11.07
#